data_AF-A0A9P0GYP5-F1
#
_entry.id   AF-A0A9P0GYP5-F1
#
_cell.length_a   1.000
_cell.length_b   1.000
_cell.length_c   1.000
_cell.angle_alpha   90.00
_cell.angle_beta   90.00
_cell.angle_gamma   90.00
#
_symmetry.space_group_name_H-M   'P 1'
#
loop_
_entity.id
_entity.type
_entity.pdbx_description
1 polymer ?
#
loop_
_entity_poly.entity_id
_entity_poly.type
_entity_poly.pdbx_seq_one_letter_code
_entity_poly.pdbx_strand_id
1 'polypeptide(L)'
;MNLSCGSRTIKYLIFTFNFFFVITGIILIAVGASIHTYYTKYDFFLNSEYFSLPNMLIATGTFIFLICFLGCYGAIKNSWIMLMAFSVLLGIIFIFEFSAGIAGYVLRDKTSNYLEDSLTTAMYKYNNSTSTATMWDLVQTTFTCCGVKSYEDWTSVMNGTDLPISCCPTKPGTSGSFYCNAVSPTSSSTNTPMDPSTAHQRKRREAQPTTTFPYNIGCETAFGKWVKAHAVDIGAVCFTLAVLQLIGIGFSCHLSKQLKNSYYST
;
A
#
# COMPACT_ATOMS: atom_id res chain seq x y z
N MET A 1 -18.93 20.84 39.65
CA MET A 1 -18.51 19.42 39.72
C MET A 1 -16.99 19.34 39.82
N ASN A 2 -16.43 18.98 40.97
CA ASN A 2 -14.98 18.87 41.15
C ASN A 2 -14.52 17.46 40.73
N LEU A 3 -14.15 17.29 39.45
CA LEU A 3 -13.43 16.08 39.03
C LEU A 3 -12.05 16.05 39.71
N SER A 4 -11.65 14.87 40.21
CA SER A 4 -10.31 14.59 40.72
C SER A 4 -9.24 14.94 39.67
N CYS A 5 -8.03 15.31 40.14
CA CYS A 5 -6.90 15.69 39.28
C CYS A 5 -6.62 14.63 38.19
N GLY A 6 -6.64 13.34 38.56
CA GLY A 6 -6.42 12.23 37.61
C GLY A 6 -7.46 12.16 36.49
N SER A 7 -8.74 12.38 36.79
CA SER A 7 -9.81 12.34 35.79
C SER A 7 -9.73 13.51 34.80
N ARG A 8 -9.21 14.67 35.24
CA ARG A 8 -8.94 15.81 34.35
C ARG A 8 -7.81 15.48 33.37
N THR A 9 -6.72 14.88 33.85
CA THR A 9 -5.60 14.44 33.00
C THR A 9 -6.06 13.43 31.95
N ILE A 10 -6.82 12.42 32.35
CA ILE A 10 -7.38 11.41 31.43
C ILE A 10 -8.24 12.07 30.35
N LYS A 11 -9.10 13.02 30.72
CA LYS A 11 -9.94 13.77 29.77
C LYS A 11 -9.09 14.50 28.72
N TYR A 12 -8.05 15.22 29.14
CA TYR A 12 -7.17 15.93 28.21
C TYR A 12 -6.39 14.96 27.32
N LEU A 13 -5.89 13.85 27.85
CA LEU A 13 -5.22 12.83 27.05
C LEU A 13 -6.13 12.26 25.97
N ILE A 14 -7.36 11.82 26.33
CA ILE A 14 -8.33 11.30 25.36
C ILE A 14 -8.61 12.34 24.27
N PHE A 15 -8.84 13.60 24.66
CA PHE A 15 -9.09 14.67 23.70
C PHE A 15 -7.91 14.91 22.76
N THR A 16 -6.70 15.06 23.30
CA THR A 16 -5.49 15.33 22.51
C THR A 16 -5.17 14.20 21.55
N PHE A 17 -5.20 12.93 21.99
CA PHE A 17 -4.93 11.79 21.11
C PHE A 17 -5.98 11.68 20.00
N ASN A 18 -7.27 11.75 20.34
CA ASN A 18 -8.32 11.68 19.32
C ASN A 18 -8.27 12.88 18.36
N PHE A 19 -7.84 14.06 18.81
CA PHE A 19 -7.68 15.22 17.93
C PHE A 19 -6.64 14.97 16.84
N PHE A 20 -5.47 14.38 17.18
CA PHE A 20 -4.49 13.99 16.17
C PHE A 20 -5.05 12.98 15.17
N PHE A 21 -5.79 11.97 15.62
CA PHE A 21 -6.42 11.00 14.71
C PHE A 21 -7.53 11.61 13.84
N VAL A 22 -8.26 12.61 14.32
CA VAL A 22 -9.21 13.38 13.49
C VAL A 22 -8.47 14.07 12.35
N ILE A 23 -7.33 14.74 12.63
CA ILE A 23 -6.51 15.38 11.59
C ILE A 23 -6.01 14.34 10.59
N THR A 24 -5.49 13.20 11.07
CA THR A 24 -5.07 12.10 10.20
C THR A 24 -6.22 11.58 9.32
N GLY A 25 -7.42 11.41 9.88
CA GLY A 25 -8.61 11.01 9.13
C GLY A 25 -8.96 12.00 8.01
N ILE A 26 -8.93 13.31 8.29
CA ILE A 26 -9.16 14.36 7.28
C ILE A 26 -8.10 14.30 6.17
N ILE A 27 -6.82 14.12 6.53
CA ILE A 27 -5.72 13.99 5.56
C ILE A 27 -5.95 12.77 4.65
N LEU A 28 -6.31 11.61 5.22
CA LEU A 28 -6.59 10.40 4.44
C LEU A 28 -7.75 10.60 3.46
N ILE A 29 -8.83 11.25 3.89
CA ILE A 29 -9.97 11.58 3.03
C ILE A 29 -9.54 12.53 1.92
N ALA A 30 -8.76 13.58 2.22
CA ALA A 30 -8.32 14.57 1.25
C ALA A 30 -7.38 13.95 0.19
N VAL A 31 -6.43 13.11 0.62
CA VAL A 31 -5.53 12.37 -0.29
C VAL A 31 -6.33 11.40 -1.15
N GLY A 32 -7.21 10.60 -0.54
CA GLY A 32 -8.06 9.65 -1.27
C GLY A 32 -8.96 10.33 -2.30
N ALA A 33 -9.60 11.45 -1.95
CA ALA A 33 -10.43 12.25 -2.86
C ALA A 33 -9.60 12.91 -3.98
N SER A 34 -8.39 13.39 -3.66
CA SER A 34 -7.48 13.96 -4.66
C SER A 34 -7.06 12.92 -5.70
N ILE A 35 -6.71 11.71 -5.23
CA ILE A 35 -6.37 10.58 -6.10
C ILE A 35 -7.60 10.16 -6.92
N HIS A 36 -8.78 10.03 -6.29
CA HIS A 36 -10.02 9.68 -6.94
C HIS A 36 -10.39 10.65 -8.07
N THR A 37 -10.33 11.96 -7.82
CA THR A 37 -10.66 13.00 -8.82
C THR A 37 -9.66 13.07 -9.98
N TYR A 38 -8.40 12.70 -9.75
CA TYR A 38 -7.43 12.57 -10.82
C TYR A 38 -7.80 11.42 -11.77
N TYR A 39 -8.25 10.28 -11.22
CA TYR A 39 -8.63 9.12 -12.01
C TYR A 39 -10.03 9.20 -12.65
N THR A 40 -11.02 9.84 -12.01
CA THR A 40 -12.36 10.04 -12.63
C THR A 40 -12.33 10.93 -13.88
N LYS A 41 -11.29 11.73 -14.09
CA LYS A 41 -11.13 12.47 -15.36
C LYS A 41 -10.91 11.55 -16.56
N TYR A 42 -10.56 10.30 -16.31
CA TYR A 42 -10.36 9.26 -17.31
C TYR A 42 -11.46 8.18 -17.23
N ASP A 43 -12.58 8.45 -16.57
CA ASP A 43 -13.68 7.49 -16.31
C ASP A 43 -14.30 6.92 -17.60
N PHE A 44 -14.27 7.68 -18.70
CA PHE A 44 -14.67 7.18 -20.03
C PHE A 44 -13.75 6.06 -20.56
N PHE A 45 -12.53 5.95 -20.02
CA PHE A 45 -11.51 4.98 -20.43
C PHE A 45 -11.16 3.96 -19.32
N LEU A 46 -11.70 4.08 -18.11
CA LEU A 46 -11.30 3.31 -16.93
C LEU A 46 -12.46 2.45 -16.39
N ASN A 47 -12.22 1.15 -16.19
CA ASN A 47 -13.18 0.20 -15.58
C ASN A 47 -13.42 0.46 -14.07
N SER A 48 -14.55 -0.01 -13.53
CA SER A 48 -14.97 0.20 -12.13
C SER A 48 -13.98 -0.29 -11.05
N GLU A 49 -13.01 -1.14 -11.39
CA GLU A 49 -11.99 -1.64 -10.45
C GLU A 49 -10.95 -0.59 -10.03
N TYR A 50 -10.76 0.48 -10.83
CA TYR A 50 -9.79 1.56 -10.53
C TYR A 50 -10.14 2.40 -9.30
N PHE A 51 -11.38 2.30 -8.85
CA PHE A 51 -11.85 3.00 -7.68
C PHE A 51 -11.51 2.29 -6.36
N SER A 52 -11.01 1.04 -6.39
CA SER A 52 -10.86 0.23 -5.18
C SER A 52 -9.91 0.84 -4.14
N LEU A 53 -8.67 1.19 -4.51
CA LEU A 53 -7.69 1.74 -3.55
C LEU A 53 -8.05 3.15 -3.03
N PRO A 54 -8.37 4.15 -3.88
CA PRO A 54 -8.75 5.47 -3.39
C PRO A 54 -10.04 5.44 -2.57
N ASN A 55 -11.02 4.61 -2.94
CA ASN A 55 -12.26 4.47 -2.17
C ASN A 55 -12.03 3.81 -0.82
N MET A 56 -11.17 2.79 -0.74
CA MET A 56 -10.77 2.20 0.53
C MET A 56 -10.10 3.25 1.43
N LEU A 57 -9.22 4.09 0.88
CA LEU A 57 -8.55 5.16 1.63
C LEU A 57 -9.54 6.19 2.18
N ILE A 58 -10.51 6.62 1.36
CA ILE A 58 -11.59 7.53 1.78
C ILE A 58 -12.47 6.87 2.86
N ALA A 59 -12.85 5.61 2.66
CA ALA A 59 -13.70 4.86 3.60
C ALA A 59 -13.01 4.70 4.96
N THR A 60 -11.75 4.26 4.98
CA THR A 60 -10.95 4.14 6.21
C THR A 60 -10.77 5.49 6.89
N GLY A 61 -10.43 6.55 6.13
CA GLY A 61 -10.30 7.91 6.67
C GLY A 61 -11.59 8.43 7.30
N THR A 62 -12.74 8.18 6.66
CA THR A 62 -14.07 8.53 7.18
C THR A 62 -14.39 7.79 8.46
N PHE A 63 -14.10 6.50 8.53
CA PHE A 63 -14.32 5.69 9.74
C PHE A 63 -13.47 6.20 10.92
N ILE A 64 -12.17 6.46 10.69
CA ILE A 64 -11.27 7.04 11.70
C ILE A 64 -11.79 8.39 12.17
N PHE A 65 -12.17 9.28 11.23
CA PHE A 65 -12.72 10.60 11.55
C PHE A 65 -13.95 10.49 12.46
N LEU A 66 -14.93 9.64 12.11
CA LEU A 66 -16.17 9.51 12.88
C LEU A 66 -15.91 9.00 14.30
N ILE A 67 -15.10 7.96 14.46
CA ILE A 67 -14.80 7.38 15.78
C ILE A 67 -14.06 8.39 16.66
N CYS A 68 -13.03 9.04 16.11
CA CYS A 68 -12.24 9.99 16.88
C CYS A 68 -13.01 11.29 17.17
N PHE A 69 -13.90 11.70 16.26
CA PHE A 69 -14.82 12.81 16.51
C PHE A 69 -15.77 12.51 17.67
N LEU A 70 -16.33 11.29 17.74
CA LEU A 70 -17.14 10.86 18.88
C LEU A 70 -16.34 10.86 20.19
N GLY A 71 -15.09 10.40 20.17
CA GLY A 71 -14.18 10.45 21.33
C GLY A 71 -13.92 11.88 21.82
N CYS A 72 -13.55 12.78 20.90
CA CYS A 72 -13.34 14.20 21.19
C CYS A 72 -14.61 14.89 21.73
N TYR A 73 -15.73 14.73 21.02
CA TYR A 73 -16.99 15.37 21.37
C TYR A 73 -17.54 14.84 22.70
N GLY A 74 -17.44 13.52 22.93
CA GLY A 74 -17.80 12.89 24.21
C GLY A 74 -16.98 13.43 25.38
N ALA A 75 -15.66 13.60 25.18
CA ALA A 75 -14.78 14.18 26.20
C ALA A 75 -15.11 15.66 26.48
N ILE A 76 -15.35 16.49 25.45
CA ILE A 76 -15.70 17.91 25.62
C ILE A 76 -17.02 18.06 26.35
N LYS A 77 -18.07 17.39 25.86
CA LYS A 77 -19.44 17.51 26.39
C LYS A 77 -19.65 16.80 27.72
N ASN A 78 -18.63 16.12 28.25
CA ASN A 78 -18.75 15.30 29.46
C ASN A 78 -19.93 14.29 29.35
N SER A 79 -20.19 13.78 28.14
CA SER A 79 -21.30 12.87 27.89
C SER A 79 -20.84 11.42 28.07
N TRP A 80 -21.28 10.79 29.16
CA TRP A 80 -20.92 9.40 29.46
C TRP A 80 -21.43 8.43 28.39
N ILE A 81 -22.59 8.69 27.77
CA ILE A 81 -23.16 7.85 26.70
C ILE A 81 -22.24 7.85 25.46
N MET A 82 -21.74 9.01 25.06
CA MET A 82 -20.86 9.12 23.88
C MET A 82 -19.48 8.49 24.13
N LEU A 83 -18.94 8.64 25.34
CA LEU A 83 -17.70 7.97 25.73
C LEU A 83 -17.87 6.45 25.82
N MET A 84 -19.04 5.95 26.27
CA MET A 84 -19.35 4.51 26.20
C MET A 84 -19.43 4.03 24.75
N ALA A 85 -20.11 4.76 23.87
CA ALA A 85 -20.21 4.41 22.45
C ALA A 85 -18.82 4.33 21.80
N PHE A 86 -17.95 5.31 22.09
CA PHE A 86 -16.55 5.30 21.66
C PHE A 86 -15.80 4.05 22.16
N SER A 87 -15.89 3.71 23.44
CA SER A 87 -15.28 2.49 23.99
C SER A 87 -15.78 1.22 23.34
N VAL A 88 -17.10 1.11 23.08
CA VAL A 88 -17.69 -0.08 22.45
C VAL A 88 -17.22 -0.21 21.01
N LEU A 89 -17.16 0.88 20.24
CA LEU A 89 -16.65 0.87 18.87
C LEU A 89 -15.17 0.46 18.83
N LEU A 90 -14.34 1.00 19.73
CA LEU A 90 -12.94 0.54 19.86
C LEU A 90 -12.86 -0.94 20.26
N GLY A 91 -13.75 -1.43 21.13
CA GLY A 91 -13.81 -2.86 21.47
C GLY A 91 -14.11 -3.75 20.26
N ILE A 92 -15.07 -3.34 19.42
CA ILE A 92 -15.41 -4.06 18.18
C ILE A 92 -14.23 -4.09 17.22
N ILE A 93 -13.54 -2.95 17.03
CA ILE A 93 -12.35 -2.88 16.16
C ILE A 93 -11.23 -3.78 16.67
N PHE A 94 -11.00 -3.83 17.99
CA PHE A 94 -9.99 -4.70 18.57
C PHE A 94 -10.29 -6.18 18.31
N ILE A 95 -11.56 -6.58 18.38
CA ILE A 95 -11.97 -7.95 18.03
C ILE A 95 -11.70 -8.23 16.55
N PHE A 96 -12.00 -7.28 15.65
CA PHE A 96 -11.67 -7.44 14.23
C PHE A 96 -10.17 -7.51 13.96
N GLU A 97 -9.36 -6.67 14.62
CA GLU A 97 -7.90 -6.68 14.50
C GLU A 97 -7.31 -8.02 14.97
N PHE A 98 -7.76 -8.50 16.14
CA PHE A 98 -7.33 -9.79 16.66
C PHE A 98 -7.74 -10.95 15.74
N SER A 99 -8.98 -10.92 15.23
CA SER A 99 -9.48 -11.92 14.29
C SER A 99 -8.70 -11.90 12.97
N ALA A 100 -8.39 -10.72 12.45
CA ALA A 100 -7.58 -10.55 11.24
C ALA A 100 -6.14 -11.04 11.45
N GLY A 101 -5.55 -10.81 12.62
CA GLY A 101 -4.23 -11.35 12.98
C GLY A 101 -4.21 -12.88 12.99
N ILE A 102 -5.22 -13.51 13.60
CA ILE A 102 -5.36 -14.98 13.57
C ILE A 102 -5.57 -15.48 12.15
N ALA A 103 -6.49 -14.86 11.39
CA ALA A 103 -6.77 -15.25 10.01
C ALA A 103 -5.52 -15.13 9.13
N GLY A 104 -4.75 -14.05 9.27
CA GLY A 104 -3.49 -13.85 8.55
C GLY A 104 -2.46 -14.93 8.86
N TYR A 105 -2.38 -15.38 10.12
CA TYR A 105 -1.50 -16.49 10.50
C TYR A 105 -1.97 -17.83 9.91
N VAL A 106 -3.28 -18.13 9.98
CA VAL A 106 -3.85 -19.40 9.49
C VAL A 106 -3.82 -19.50 7.97
N LEU A 107 -4.08 -18.39 7.26
CA LEU A 107 -4.13 -18.36 5.80
C LEU A 107 -2.77 -18.11 5.14
N ARG A 108 -1.68 -17.95 5.91
CA ARG A 108 -0.35 -17.58 5.40
C ARG A 108 0.12 -18.42 4.20
N ASP A 109 -0.18 -19.73 4.22
CA ASP A 109 0.26 -20.67 3.19
C ASP A 109 -0.62 -20.56 1.93
N LYS A 110 -1.89 -20.14 2.09
CA LYS A 110 -2.82 -19.90 0.97
C LYS A 110 -2.68 -18.51 0.37
N THR A 111 -2.17 -17.53 1.14
CA THR A 111 -1.97 -16.15 0.69
C THR A 111 -1.12 -16.06 -0.57
N SER A 112 -0.14 -16.97 -0.75
CA SER A 112 0.67 -17.05 -1.98
C SER A 112 -0.19 -17.22 -3.22
N ASN A 113 -1.09 -18.23 -3.21
CA ASN A 113 -1.95 -18.53 -4.36
C ASN A 113 -2.95 -17.39 -4.64
N TYR A 114 -3.54 -16.80 -3.59
CA TYR A 114 -4.44 -15.66 -3.76
C TYR A 114 -3.72 -14.44 -4.34
N LEU A 115 -2.47 -14.20 -3.90
CA LEU A 115 -1.63 -13.14 -4.42
C LEU A 115 -1.26 -13.41 -5.88
N GLU A 116 -0.88 -14.64 -6.21
CA GLU A 116 -0.59 -15.07 -7.58
C GLU A 116 -1.79 -14.83 -8.52
N ASP A 117 -2.98 -15.29 -8.15
CA ASP A 117 -4.20 -15.11 -8.95
C ASP A 117 -4.54 -13.62 -9.15
N SER A 118 -4.42 -12.84 -8.08
CA SER A 118 -4.69 -11.40 -8.08
C SER A 118 -3.70 -10.65 -8.97
N LEU A 119 -2.40 -10.95 -8.85
CA LEU A 119 -1.36 -10.38 -9.68
C LEU A 119 -1.56 -10.81 -11.13
N THR A 120 -1.76 -12.09 -11.42
CA THR A 120 -1.98 -12.60 -12.79
C THR A 120 -3.17 -11.89 -13.46
N THR A 121 -4.28 -11.73 -12.74
CA THR A 121 -5.46 -10.98 -13.24
C THR A 121 -5.13 -9.51 -13.53
N ALA A 122 -4.34 -8.86 -12.66
CA ALA A 122 -3.88 -7.50 -12.90
C ALA A 122 -2.92 -7.42 -14.09
N MET A 123 -2.07 -8.43 -14.31
CA MET A 123 -1.10 -8.47 -15.41
C MET A 123 -1.78 -8.48 -16.78
N TYR A 124 -2.86 -9.25 -16.95
CA TYR A 124 -3.65 -9.24 -18.19
C TYR A 124 -4.30 -7.88 -18.52
N LYS A 125 -4.44 -7.00 -17.52
CA LYS A 125 -4.98 -5.64 -17.69
C LYS A 125 -3.88 -4.60 -17.95
N TYR A 126 -2.61 -4.99 -17.99
CA TYR A 126 -1.46 -4.09 -18.13
C TYR A 126 -1.53 -3.22 -19.40
N ASN A 127 -1.71 -3.82 -20.58
CA ASN A 127 -1.78 -3.08 -21.85
C ASN A 127 -3.09 -2.31 -22.04
N ASN A 128 -4.13 -2.67 -21.28
CA ASN A 128 -5.45 -2.06 -21.39
C ASN A 128 -5.63 -0.85 -20.46
N SER A 129 -4.74 -0.66 -19.47
CA SER A 129 -4.86 0.43 -18.51
C SER A 129 -3.53 1.00 -18.05
N THR A 130 -3.37 2.30 -18.28
CA THR A 130 -2.24 3.10 -17.81
C THR A 130 -2.07 3.03 -16.29
N SER A 131 -3.15 2.98 -15.50
CA SER A 131 -3.07 2.89 -14.04
C SER A 131 -2.59 1.52 -13.58
N THR A 132 -3.09 0.44 -14.21
CA THR A 132 -2.61 -0.91 -13.95
C THR A 132 -1.15 -1.05 -14.34
N ALA A 133 -0.75 -0.49 -15.49
CA ALA A 133 0.64 -0.44 -15.92
C ALA A 133 1.51 0.35 -14.92
N THR A 134 1.07 1.53 -14.48
CA THR A 134 1.80 2.35 -13.50
C THR A 134 1.97 1.63 -12.16
N MET A 135 0.93 0.95 -11.67
CA MET A 135 1.01 0.17 -10.43
C MET A 135 1.93 -1.03 -10.58
N TRP A 136 1.88 -1.72 -11.72
CA TRP A 136 2.82 -2.81 -12.03
C TRP A 136 4.26 -2.32 -12.10
N ASP A 137 4.50 -1.21 -12.78
CA ASP A 137 5.82 -0.60 -12.89
C ASP A 137 6.35 -0.19 -11.51
N LEU A 138 5.48 0.38 -10.67
CA LEU A 138 5.81 0.73 -9.29
C LEU A 138 6.16 -0.52 -8.48
N VAL A 139 5.37 -1.59 -8.56
CA VAL A 139 5.64 -2.85 -7.86
C VAL A 139 6.99 -3.44 -8.29
N GLN A 140 7.24 -3.53 -9.59
CA GLN A 140 8.48 -4.10 -10.13
C GLN A 140 9.72 -3.30 -9.75
N THR A 141 9.63 -1.97 -9.81
CA THR A 141 10.74 -1.09 -9.40
C THR A 141 10.92 -1.07 -7.88
N THR A 142 9.85 -1.09 -7.10
CA THR A 142 9.89 -1.06 -5.62
C THR A 142 10.44 -2.36 -5.04
N PHE A 143 9.99 -3.51 -5.55
CA PHE A 143 10.42 -4.82 -5.06
C PHE A 143 11.55 -5.45 -5.88
N THR A 144 12.07 -4.75 -6.90
CA THR A 144 13.13 -5.23 -7.79
C THR A 144 12.83 -6.64 -8.33
N CYS A 145 11.63 -6.80 -8.89
CA CYS A 145 11.07 -8.07 -9.33
C CYS A 145 10.52 -7.95 -10.75
N CYS A 146 10.30 -9.08 -11.43
CA CYS A 146 9.71 -9.09 -12.76
C CYS A 146 8.73 -10.26 -12.92
N GLY A 147 7.53 -9.94 -13.40
CA GLY A 147 6.42 -10.87 -13.55
C GLY A 147 5.84 -11.33 -12.21
N VAL A 148 4.91 -12.29 -12.25
CA VAL A 148 4.24 -12.81 -11.04
C VAL A 148 5.19 -13.76 -10.31
N LYS A 149 5.61 -14.81 -11.01
CA LYS A 149 6.58 -15.83 -10.60
C LYS A 149 7.92 -15.67 -11.30
N SER A 150 7.92 -15.25 -12.56
CA SER A 150 9.11 -15.08 -13.39
C SER A 150 8.89 -14.01 -14.47
N TYR A 151 9.98 -13.47 -15.03
CA TYR A 151 9.90 -12.56 -16.18
C TYR A 151 9.20 -13.21 -17.39
N GLU A 152 9.18 -14.54 -17.48
CA GLU A 152 8.52 -15.30 -18.55
C GLU A 152 7.00 -15.12 -18.56
N ASP A 153 6.39 -14.74 -17.43
CA ASP A 153 4.96 -14.53 -17.33
C ASP A 153 4.48 -13.43 -18.30
N TRP A 154 5.35 -12.47 -18.63
CA TRP A 154 5.08 -11.40 -19.60
C TRP A 154 4.85 -11.89 -21.02
N THR A 155 5.34 -13.07 -21.39
CA THR A 155 5.12 -13.65 -22.74
C THR A 155 3.63 -13.89 -23.04
N SER A 156 2.81 -14.01 -21.99
CA SER A 156 1.35 -14.18 -22.13
C SER A 156 0.59 -12.87 -22.39
N VAL A 157 1.24 -11.72 -22.16
CA VAL A 157 0.61 -10.38 -22.24
C VAL A 157 1.29 -9.50 -23.30
N MET A 158 2.59 -9.70 -23.52
CA MET A 158 3.42 -8.96 -24.47
C MET A 158 3.70 -9.77 -25.74
N ASN A 159 3.98 -9.09 -26.84
CA ASN A 159 4.30 -9.75 -28.10
C ASN A 159 5.76 -10.24 -28.08
N GLY A 160 5.97 -11.54 -27.87
CA GLY A 160 7.30 -12.16 -27.99
C GLY A 160 8.16 -12.03 -26.73
N THR A 161 9.37 -11.45 -26.86
CA THR A 161 10.36 -11.33 -25.77
C THR A 161 10.38 -9.95 -25.10
N ASP A 162 9.40 -9.11 -25.41
CA ASP A 162 9.34 -7.74 -24.90
C ASP A 162 8.93 -7.73 -23.42
N LEU A 163 9.58 -6.85 -22.65
CA LEU A 163 9.37 -6.69 -21.22
C LEU A 163 9.10 -5.21 -20.87
N PRO A 164 8.33 -4.93 -19.81
CA PRO A 164 8.24 -3.60 -19.23
C PRO A 164 9.64 -3.07 -18.85
N ILE A 165 9.88 -1.77 -19.04
CA ILE A 165 11.17 -1.14 -18.67
C ILE A 165 11.43 -1.28 -17.15
N SER A 166 10.36 -1.28 -16.36
CA SER A 166 10.33 -1.46 -14.91
C SER A 166 10.86 -2.82 -14.44
N CYS A 167 10.85 -3.85 -15.29
CA CYS A 167 11.44 -5.18 -15.01
C CYS A 167 12.97 -5.20 -15.00
N CYS A 168 13.63 -4.08 -15.31
CA CYS A 168 15.03 -4.06 -15.65
C CYS A 168 15.79 -3.04 -14.81
N PRO A 169 16.96 -3.39 -14.25
CA PRO A 169 17.72 -2.46 -13.45
C PRO A 169 18.31 -1.36 -14.33
N THR A 170 17.87 -0.11 -14.11
CA THR A 170 18.43 1.05 -14.80
C THR A 170 19.67 1.54 -14.05
N LYS A 171 20.82 1.58 -14.73
CA LYS A 171 22.05 2.13 -14.13
C LYS A 171 22.05 3.66 -14.25
N PRO A 172 22.23 4.41 -13.14
CA PRO A 172 22.32 5.87 -13.18
C PRO A 172 23.43 6.32 -14.13
N GLY A 173 23.16 7.33 -14.96
CA GLY A 173 24.12 7.86 -15.94
C GLY A 173 24.20 7.11 -17.28
N THR A 174 23.37 6.09 -17.50
CA THR A 174 23.28 5.42 -18.81
C THR A 174 22.61 6.36 -19.83
N SER A 175 23.24 6.56 -20.99
CA SER A 175 22.72 7.35 -22.10
C SER A 175 22.87 6.54 -23.40
N GLY A 176 21.77 6.36 -24.13
CA GLY A 176 21.73 5.55 -25.35
C GLY A 176 20.50 4.64 -25.40
N SER A 177 20.48 3.71 -26.36
CA SER A 177 19.45 2.69 -26.46
C SER A 177 19.63 1.64 -25.36
N PHE A 178 18.53 1.30 -24.69
CA PHE A 178 18.46 0.28 -23.64
C PHE A 178 17.64 -0.89 -24.15
N TYR A 179 18.21 -2.09 -24.12
CA TYR A 179 17.52 -3.33 -24.50
C TYR A 179 17.46 -4.23 -23.28
N CYS A 180 16.25 -4.61 -22.90
CA CYS A 180 16.00 -5.54 -21.82
C CYS A 180 15.24 -6.74 -22.35
N ASN A 181 16.00 -7.80 -22.62
CA ASN A 181 15.47 -9.04 -23.17
C ASN A 181 15.92 -10.19 -22.26
N ALA A 182 15.08 -11.22 -22.15
CA ALA A 182 15.41 -12.46 -21.46
C ALA A 182 16.54 -13.28 -22.13
N VAL A 183 16.93 -12.90 -23.34
CA VAL A 183 17.94 -13.59 -24.15
C VAL A 183 19.24 -12.81 -24.08
N SER A 184 20.32 -13.47 -23.62
CA SER A 184 21.69 -12.98 -23.80
C SER A 184 21.89 -12.56 -25.25
N PRO A 185 22.53 -11.42 -25.56
CA PRO A 185 23.12 -11.28 -26.87
C PRO A 185 24.22 -12.34 -26.89
N THR A 186 23.93 -13.51 -27.46
CA THR A 186 24.95 -14.11 -28.31
C THR A 186 25.33 -12.99 -29.24
N SER A 187 26.54 -12.46 -29.07
CA SER A 187 27.17 -11.52 -29.97
C SER A 187 26.50 -11.56 -31.33
N SER A 188 25.80 -10.48 -31.71
CA SER A 188 25.30 -10.29 -33.06
C SER A 188 26.49 -10.07 -34.01
N SER A 189 27.37 -11.06 -34.08
CA SER A 189 28.14 -11.38 -35.26
C SER A 189 27.24 -12.20 -36.17
N THR A 190 26.19 -11.57 -36.70
CA THR A 190 25.69 -12.01 -37.99
C THR A 190 26.82 -11.67 -38.96
N ASN A 191 27.62 -12.69 -39.29
CA ASN A 191 28.61 -12.63 -40.36
C ASN A 191 27.86 -12.34 -41.66
N THR A 192 27.65 -11.07 -41.98
CA THR A 192 27.31 -10.67 -43.33
C THR A 192 28.56 -10.80 -44.19
N PRO A 193 28.48 -11.39 -45.39
CA PRO A 193 29.60 -11.44 -46.31
C PRO A 193 30.14 -10.03 -46.60
N MET A 194 31.46 -9.91 -46.53
CA MET A 194 32.23 -8.69 -46.76
C MET A 194 32.17 -8.31 -48.25
N ASP A 195 31.42 -7.25 -48.58
CA ASP A 195 31.44 -6.63 -49.90
C ASP A 195 32.43 -5.44 -49.91
N PRO A 196 33.54 -5.48 -50.70
CA PRO A 196 34.65 -4.56 -50.53
C PRO A 196 34.57 -3.36 -51.49
N SER A 197 33.67 -2.40 -51.24
CA SER A 197 33.78 -1.09 -51.88
C SER A 197 32.93 -0.01 -51.20
N THR A 198 33.54 0.77 -50.30
CA THR A 198 33.33 2.23 -50.11
C THR A 198 34.04 2.69 -48.82
N ALA A 199 35.35 2.88 -48.92
CA ALA A 199 36.12 3.57 -47.89
C ALA A 199 35.92 5.08 -48.04
N HIS A 200 34.97 5.68 -47.31
CA HIS A 200 34.96 7.09 -46.87
C HIS A 200 33.69 7.42 -46.07
N GLN A 201 33.50 6.84 -44.88
CA GLN A 201 32.62 7.45 -43.87
C GLN A 201 33.25 7.36 -42.48
N ARG A 202 33.36 8.54 -41.85
CA ARG A 202 33.84 8.77 -40.50
C ARG A 202 32.86 8.10 -39.52
N LYS A 203 33.15 6.86 -39.12
CA LYS A 203 32.30 6.07 -38.21
C LYS A 203 32.26 6.78 -36.84
N ARG A 204 31.14 7.43 -36.52
CA ARG A 204 30.80 7.81 -35.13
C ARG A 204 30.94 6.54 -34.30
N ARG A 205 31.62 6.59 -33.16
CA ARG A 205 31.51 5.54 -32.15
C ARG A 205 30.05 5.53 -31.67
N GLU A 206 29.21 4.71 -32.28
CA GLU A 206 27.96 4.31 -31.65
C GLU A 206 28.33 3.52 -30.39
N ALA A 207 27.88 4.01 -29.24
CA ALA A 207 28.02 3.30 -27.99
C ALA A 207 27.29 1.96 -28.12
N GLN A 208 28.01 0.86 -27.88
CA GLN A 208 27.47 -0.49 -27.86
C GLN A 208 26.26 -0.54 -26.89
N PRO A 209 25.10 -1.09 -27.30
CA PRO A 209 23.93 -1.15 -26.43
C PRO A 209 24.27 -1.92 -25.14
N THR A 210 24.01 -1.28 -23.99
CA THR A 210 24.19 -1.93 -22.69
C THR A 210 23.05 -2.90 -22.47
N THR A 211 23.32 -4.18 -22.64
CA THR A 211 22.35 -5.26 -22.44
C THR A 211 22.25 -5.58 -20.96
N THR A 212 21.03 -5.50 -20.44
CA THR A 212 20.76 -5.71 -19.01
C THR A 212 19.72 -6.79 -18.86
N PHE A 213 20.01 -7.77 -18.01
CA PHE A 213 19.09 -8.87 -17.73
C PHE A 213 17.93 -8.40 -16.86
N PRO A 214 16.70 -8.91 -17.08
CA PRO A 214 15.56 -8.61 -16.23
C PRO A 214 15.77 -9.16 -14.82
N TYR A 215 14.99 -8.66 -13.86
CA TYR A 215 14.96 -9.25 -12.54
C TYR A 215 14.56 -10.73 -12.63
N ASN A 216 15.34 -11.58 -11.96
CA ASN A 216 15.18 -13.04 -12.00
C ASN A 216 14.21 -13.58 -10.94
N ILE A 217 13.58 -12.69 -10.16
CA ILE A 217 12.65 -13.03 -9.09
C ILE A 217 11.25 -12.51 -9.42
N GLY A 218 10.25 -13.37 -9.29
CA GLY A 218 8.84 -12.99 -9.40
C GLY A 218 8.39 -12.09 -8.25
N CYS A 219 7.45 -11.18 -8.54
CA CYS A 219 6.95 -10.22 -7.57
C CYS A 219 6.18 -10.87 -6.41
N GLU A 220 5.54 -12.02 -6.63
CA GLU A 220 4.91 -12.80 -5.55
C GLU A 220 5.96 -13.22 -4.50
N THR A 221 7.09 -13.77 -4.97
CA THR A 221 8.18 -14.23 -4.09
C THR A 221 8.91 -13.05 -3.46
N ALA A 222 9.15 -11.97 -4.21
CA ALA A 222 9.81 -10.77 -3.70
C ALA A 222 8.99 -10.11 -2.59
N PHE A 223 7.66 -9.98 -2.78
CA PHE A 223 6.75 -9.48 -1.75
C PHE A 223 6.78 -10.39 -0.50
N GLY A 224 6.71 -11.72 -0.67
CA GLY A 224 6.80 -12.65 0.45
C GLY A 224 8.13 -12.55 1.22
N LYS A 225 9.26 -12.34 0.52
CA LYS A 225 10.56 -12.10 1.15
C LYS A 225 10.59 -10.77 1.91
N TRP A 226 10.02 -9.71 1.34
CA TRP A 226 9.90 -8.41 2.00
C TRP A 226 9.07 -8.50 3.27
N VAL A 227 7.91 -9.16 3.22
CA VAL A 227 7.06 -9.39 4.41
C VAL A 227 7.81 -10.16 5.48
N LYS A 228 8.55 -11.22 5.12
CA LYS A 228 9.37 -11.99 6.08
C LYS A 228 10.48 -11.14 6.70
N ALA A 229 11.14 -10.30 5.90
CA ALA A 229 12.21 -9.42 6.37
C ALA A 229 11.69 -8.36 7.37
N HIS A 230 10.48 -7.84 7.14
CA HIS A 230 9.84 -6.83 7.99
C HIS A 230 8.79 -7.39 8.94
N ALA A 231 8.70 -8.71 9.13
CA ALA A 231 7.65 -9.33 9.93
C ALA A 231 7.68 -8.85 11.39
N VAL A 232 8.87 -8.64 11.94
CA VAL A 232 9.05 -8.12 13.31
C VAL A 232 8.58 -6.67 13.40
N ASP A 233 8.94 -5.83 12.43
CA ASP A 233 8.54 -4.42 12.40
C ASP A 233 7.02 -4.27 12.28
N ILE A 234 6.41 -5.01 11.35
CA ILE A 234 4.96 -5.03 11.12
C ILE A 234 4.24 -5.51 12.40
N GLY A 235 4.73 -6.61 12.99
CA GLY A 235 4.19 -7.13 14.24
C GLY A 235 4.28 -6.13 15.39
N ALA A 236 5.39 -5.40 15.50
CA ALA A 236 5.58 -4.37 16.52
C ALA A 236 4.61 -3.18 16.34
N VAL A 237 4.37 -2.75 15.10
CA VAL A 237 3.38 -1.69 14.80
C VAL A 237 1.98 -2.15 15.19
N CYS A 238 1.56 -3.34 14.75
CA CYS A 238 0.25 -3.90 15.11
C CYS A 238 0.09 -4.07 16.63
N PHE A 239 1.09 -4.62 17.31
CA PHE A 239 1.03 -4.76 18.77
C PHE A 239 0.94 -3.42 19.49
N THR A 240 1.68 -2.41 19.03
CA THR A 240 1.62 -1.06 19.59
C THR A 240 0.24 -0.43 19.41
N LEU A 241 -0.36 -0.58 18.23
CA LEU A 241 -1.72 -0.10 17.95
C LEU A 241 -2.75 -0.78 18.86
N ALA A 242 -2.67 -2.11 19.01
CA ALA A 242 -3.53 -2.87 19.90
C ALA A 242 -3.42 -2.41 21.37
N VAL A 243 -2.20 -2.16 21.86
CA VAL A 243 -1.98 -1.64 23.23
C VAL A 243 -2.55 -0.22 23.38
N LEU A 244 -2.31 0.67 22.43
CA LEU A 244 -2.86 2.03 22.45
C LEU A 244 -4.40 2.02 22.46
N GLN A 245 -5.00 1.10 21.72
CA GLN A 245 -6.45 0.92 21.67
C GLN A 245 -7.01 0.43 23.01
N LEU A 246 -6.37 -0.56 23.65
CA LEU A 246 -6.76 -1.05 24.98
C LEU A 246 -6.65 0.05 26.04
N ILE A 247 -5.60 0.87 26.00
CA ILE A 247 -5.45 2.04 26.87
C ILE A 247 -6.60 3.03 26.62
N GLY A 248 -6.92 3.31 25.36
CA GLY A 248 -8.03 4.18 24.97
C GLY A 248 -9.38 3.70 25.51
N ILE A 249 -9.65 2.40 25.41
CA ILE A 249 -10.86 1.77 25.98
C ILE A 249 -10.88 1.92 27.50
N GLY A 250 -9.77 1.59 28.18
CA GLY A 250 -9.67 1.68 29.64
C GLY A 250 -9.91 3.09 30.15
N PHE A 251 -9.27 4.08 29.53
CA PHE A 251 -9.44 5.49 29.87
C PHE A 251 -10.86 5.99 29.61
N SER A 252 -11.46 5.60 28.49
CA SER A 252 -12.81 6.03 28.13
C SER A 252 -13.88 5.40 29.03
N CYS A 253 -13.72 4.12 29.38
CA CYS A 253 -14.57 3.44 30.36
C CYS A 253 -14.43 4.05 31.77
N HIS A 254 -13.20 4.33 32.21
CA HIS A 254 -12.96 4.97 33.50
C HIS A 254 -13.62 6.36 33.56
N LEU A 255 -13.38 7.19 32.54
CA LEU A 255 -13.96 8.53 32.48
C LEU A 255 -15.48 8.48 32.38
N SER A 256 -16.04 7.57 31.58
CA SER A 256 -17.49 7.38 31.46
C SER A 256 -18.13 6.97 32.80
N LYS A 257 -17.53 6.03 33.53
CA LYS A 257 -18.02 5.60 34.85
C LYS A 257 -18.01 6.75 35.85
N GLN A 258 -16.96 7.57 35.86
CA GLN A 258 -16.87 8.74 36.72
C GLN A 258 -17.97 9.77 36.40
N LEU A 259 -18.18 10.06 35.11
CA LEU A 259 -19.22 10.98 34.66
C LEU A 259 -20.63 10.48 34.98
N LYS A 260 -20.89 9.19 34.77
CA LYS A 260 -22.16 8.54 35.12
C LYS A 260 -22.44 8.66 36.61
N ASN A 261 -21.47 8.32 37.46
CA ASN A 261 -21.63 8.43 38.92
C ASN A 261 -21.90 9.86 39.36
N SER A 262 -21.22 10.84 38.77
CA SER A 262 -21.45 12.25 39.09
C SER A 262 -22.83 12.77 38.65
N TYR A 263 -23.46 12.15 37.64
CA TYR A 263 -24.81 12.49 37.19
C TYR A 263 -25.88 11.96 38.14
N TYR A 264 -25.73 10.74 38.67
CA TYR A 264 -26.66 10.15 39.64
C TYR A 264 -26.51 10.69 41.06
N SER A 265 -25.38 11.33 41.40
CA SER A 265 -25.17 11.93 42.71
C SER A 265 -25.77 13.33 42.85
N THR A 266 -26.43 13.85 41.82
CA THR A 266 -27.10 15.16 41.78
C THR A 266 -28.59 14.94 41.64
#